data_AF-A0A9X2A625-F1
#
_entry.id   AF-A0A9X2A625-F1
#
_cell.length_a   1.000
_cell.length_b   1.000
_cell.length_c   1.000
_cell.angle_alpha   90.00
_cell.angle_beta   90.00
_cell.angle_gamma   90.00
#
_symmetry.space_group_name_H-M   'P 1'
#
loop_
_entity.id
_entity.type
_entity.pdbx_description
1 polymer ?
#
loop_
_entity_poly.entity_id
_entity_poly.type
_entity_poly.pdbx_seq_one_letter_code
_entity_poly.pdbx_strand_id
1 'polypeptide(L)'
;MFGKKKKEIDEDFVKTEITKIDDDDVDVVMRNQEEIADKIINSNMLKKYTELGKVMYGMLKDYRKGIYTQVPWFTIATIAFAFLYILNPFDIVPDFIPGLGYIDDFAVLTFGLRFIESDLHNYLDWKLEHAEAEEAT
;
A
#
# COMPACT_ATOMS: atom_id res chain seq x y z
N MET A 1 14.26 27.34 -12.88
CA MET A 1 13.00 26.63 -12.56
C MET A 1 12.86 25.44 -13.50
N PHE A 2 13.22 24.24 -13.05
CA PHE A 2 13.00 23.01 -13.83
C PHE A 2 11.68 22.39 -13.39
N GLY A 3 10.61 22.68 -14.13
CA GLY A 3 9.31 22.05 -13.96
C GLY A 3 9.34 20.64 -14.53
N LYS A 4 9.44 19.63 -13.66
CA LYS A 4 9.22 18.22 -14.01
C LYS A 4 7.77 18.05 -14.45
N LYS A 5 7.52 17.88 -15.75
CA LYS A 5 6.22 17.43 -16.29
C LYS A 5 6.00 15.98 -15.84
N LYS A 6 5.05 15.79 -14.93
CA LYS A 6 4.48 14.49 -14.58
C LYS A 6 3.68 14.06 -15.83
N LYS A 7 4.11 12.99 -16.52
CA LYS A 7 3.31 12.37 -17.59
C LYS A 7 2.07 11.77 -16.91
N GLU A 8 0.94 12.43 -17.01
CA GLU A 8 -0.36 11.78 -16.78
C GLU A 8 -0.51 10.68 -17.83
N ILE A 9 -0.87 9.49 -17.35
CA ILE A 9 -1.17 8.35 -18.21
C ILE A 9 -2.56 8.64 -18.78
N ASP A 10 -2.60 9.21 -19.98
CA ASP A 10 -3.83 9.53 -20.70
C ASP A 10 -4.44 8.23 -21.27
N GLU A 11 -5.78 8.17 -21.33
CA GLU A 11 -6.53 7.05 -21.87
C GLU A 11 -6.14 6.76 -23.33
N ASP A 12 -5.85 7.83 -24.08
CA ASP A 12 -5.36 7.74 -25.46
C ASP A 12 -3.93 7.18 -25.56
N PHE A 13 -3.10 7.46 -24.54
CA PHE A 13 -1.76 6.89 -24.45
C PHE A 13 -1.83 5.38 -24.18
N VAL A 14 -2.71 4.95 -23.28
CA VAL A 14 -2.93 3.53 -22.97
C VAL A 14 -3.49 2.79 -24.18
N LYS A 15 -4.49 3.35 -24.87
CA LYS A 15 -5.03 2.76 -26.11
C LYS A 15 -3.96 2.59 -27.18
N THR A 16 -3.10 3.59 -27.36
CA THR A 16 -2.02 3.54 -28.36
C THR A 16 -0.95 2.50 -28.02
N GLU A 17 -0.59 2.32 -26.75
CA GLU A 17 0.39 1.30 -26.34
C GLU A 17 -0.21 -0.11 -26.39
N ILE A 18 -1.47 -0.31 -25.98
CA ILE A 18 -2.13 -1.61 -26.06
C ILE A 18 -2.27 -2.07 -27.52
N THR A 19 -2.52 -1.14 -28.46
CA THR A 19 -2.60 -1.49 -29.89
C THR A 19 -1.27 -1.94 -30.51
N LYS A 20 -0.15 -1.79 -29.80
CA LYS A 20 1.18 -2.24 -30.27
C LYS A 20 1.56 -3.63 -29.79
N ILE A 21 0.82 -4.21 -28.85
CA ILE A 21 1.07 -5.55 -28.33
C ILE A 21 0.61 -6.56 -29.39
N ASP A 22 1.52 -7.43 -29.81
CA ASP A 22 1.20 -8.52 -30.75
C ASP A 22 1.26 -9.91 -30.08
N ASP A 23 0.92 -10.95 -30.85
CA ASP A 23 0.90 -12.33 -30.35
C ASP A 23 2.31 -12.81 -29.95
N ASP A 24 3.37 -12.28 -30.57
CA ASP A 24 4.75 -12.63 -30.24
C ASP A 24 5.14 -12.08 -28.85
N ASP A 25 4.66 -10.88 -28.49
CA ASP A 25 4.83 -10.32 -27.14
C ASP A 25 4.16 -11.19 -26.06
N VAL A 26 2.97 -11.74 -26.34
CA VAL A 26 2.27 -12.65 -25.43
C VAL A 26 3.08 -13.94 -25.26
N ASP A 27 3.62 -14.48 -26.34
CA ASP A 27 4.47 -15.67 -26.33
C ASP A 27 5.74 -15.46 -25.51
N VAL A 28 6.34 -14.27 -25.55
CA VAL A 28 7.49 -13.91 -24.69
C VAL A 28 7.08 -13.93 -23.21
N VAL A 29 5.94 -13.36 -22.84
CA VAL A 29 5.46 -13.39 -21.45
C VAL A 29 5.22 -14.83 -20.98
N MET A 30 4.61 -15.67 -21.82
CA MET A 30 4.31 -17.06 -21.48
C MET A 30 5.57 -17.91 -21.36
N ARG A 31 6.59 -17.69 -22.20
CA ARG A 31 7.88 -18.41 -22.12
C ARG A 31 8.72 -17.97 -20.92
N ASN A 32 8.59 -16.72 -20.49
CA ASN A 32 9.29 -16.15 -19.33
C ASN A 32 8.46 -16.20 -18.04
N GLN A 33 7.40 -17.01 -17.97
CA GLN A 33 6.49 -17.09 -16.83
C GLN A 33 7.23 -17.36 -15.50
N GLU A 34 8.23 -18.25 -15.50
CA GLU A 34 9.03 -18.54 -14.29
C GLU A 34 9.84 -17.32 -13.84
N GLU A 35 10.48 -16.60 -14.76
CA GLU A 35 11.24 -15.39 -14.44
C GLU A 35 10.34 -14.26 -13.93
N ILE A 36 9.12 -14.13 -14.48
CA ILE A 36 8.11 -13.18 -14.02
C ILE A 36 7.59 -13.57 -12.64
N ALA A 37 7.29 -14.85 -12.43
CA ALA A 37 6.87 -15.37 -11.14
C ALA A 37 7.94 -15.15 -10.07
N ASP A 38 9.21 -15.45 -10.37
CA ASP A 38 10.33 -15.19 -9.47
C ASP A 38 10.52 -13.70 -9.21
N LYS A 39 10.42 -12.84 -10.23
CA LYS A 39 10.50 -11.39 -10.06
C LYS A 39 9.35 -10.82 -9.25
N ILE A 40 8.20 -11.47 -9.19
CA ILE A 40 7.05 -11.07 -8.35
C ILE A 40 7.23 -11.61 -6.93
N ILE A 41 7.45 -12.93 -6.79
CA ILE A 41 7.55 -13.65 -5.52
C ILE A 41 8.79 -13.24 -4.73
N ASN A 42 9.96 -13.23 -5.37
CA ASN A 42 11.22 -12.78 -4.77
C ASN A 42 11.42 -11.27 -4.90
N SER A 43 10.38 -10.53 -5.31
CA SER A 43 10.47 -9.08 -5.40
C SER A 43 10.74 -8.49 -4.02
N ASN A 44 11.69 -7.56 -3.97
CA ASN A 44 11.86 -6.67 -2.83
C ASN A 44 10.57 -5.85 -2.54
N MET A 45 9.68 -5.73 -3.53
CA MET A 45 8.41 -5.00 -3.42
C MET A 45 7.38 -5.71 -2.54
N LEU A 46 7.09 -6.99 -2.79
CA LEU A 46 6.16 -7.75 -1.94
C LEU A 46 6.65 -7.86 -0.50
N LYS A 47 7.98 -8.03 -0.33
CA LYS A 47 8.59 -8.00 1.00
C LYS A 47 8.36 -6.66 1.69
N LYS A 48 8.56 -5.53 1.02
CA LYS A 48 8.29 -4.18 1.57
C LYS A 48 6.84 -4.02 2.02
N TYR A 49 5.86 -4.42 1.20
CA TYR A 49 4.45 -4.34 1.57
C TYR A 49 4.09 -5.25 2.75
N THR A 50 4.67 -6.44 2.80
CA THR A 50 4.49 -7.37 3.92
C THR A 50 5.05 -6.79 5.22
N GLU A 51 6.26 -6.23 5.20
CA GLU A 51 6.84 -5.58 6.38
C GLU A 51 6.02 -4.36 6.81
N LEU A 52 5.58 -3.52 5.86
CA LEU A 52 4.70 -2.39 6.17
C LEU A 52 3.40 -2.84 6.84
N GLY A 53 2.77 -3.90 6.32
CA GLY A 53 1.58 -4.50 6.91
C GLY A 53 1.80 -5.01 8.34
N LYS A 54 2.96 -5.63 8.62
CA LYS A 54 3.31 -6.06 9.99
C LYS A 54 3.45 -4.87 10.94
N VAL A 55 4.08 -3.78 10.50
CA VAL A 55 4.23 -2.55 11.29
C VAL A 55 2.86 -1.94 11.61
N MET A 56 2.04 -1.77 10.58
CA MET A 56 0.67 -1.27 10.70
C MET A 56 -0.17 -2.10 11.68
N TYR A 57 -0.12 -3.43 11.56
CA TYR A 57 -0.83 -4.33 12.48
C TYR A 57 -0.29 -4.24 13.91
N GLY A 58 1.02 -4.16 14.07
CA GLY A 58 1.68 -3.97 15.36
C GLY A 58 1.18 -2.70 16.06
N MET A 59 1.17 -1.58 15.34
CA MET A 59 0.70 -0.30 15.86
C MET A 59 -0.75 -0.40 16.34
N LEU A 60 -1.67 -0.97 15.55
CA LEU A 60 -3.06 -1.17 15.96
C LEU A 60 -3.18 -2.03 17.23
N LYS A 61 -2.40 -3.12 17.31
CA LYS A 61 -2.39 -4.02 18.45
C LYS A 61 -1.94 -3.29 19.72
N ASP A 62 -0.88 -2.51 19.64
CA ASP A 62 -0.28 -1.80 20.76
C ASP A 62 -1.12 -0.56 21.18
N TYR A 63 -1.74 0.11 20.21
CA TYR A 63 -2.75 1.13 20.45
C TYR A 63 -3.96 0.56 21.20
N ARG A 64 -4.51 -0.57 20.76
CA ARG A 64 -5.67 -1.22 21.40
C ARG A 64 -5.35 -1.72 22.82
N LYS A 65 -4.09 -2.07 23.09
CA LYS A 65 -3.62 -2.43 24.44
C LYS A 65 -3.42 -1.20 25.36
N GLY A 66 -3.46 0.01 24.82
CA GLY A 66 -3.22 1.24 25.56
C GLY A 66 -1.75 1.51 25.86
N ILE A 67 -0.81 0.79 25.23
CA ILE A 67 0.63 0.95 25.47
C ILE A 67 1.28 1.94 24.49
N TYR A 68 0.71 2.13 23.30
CA TYR A 68 1.12 3.14 22.33
C TYR A 68 -0.06 4.02 21.93
N THR A 69 -0.29 5.10 22.68
CA THR A 69 -1.46 5.98 22.51
C THR A 69 -1.13 7.37 21.99
N GLN A 70 0.16 7.74 21.97
CA GLN A 70 0.63 9.04 21.49
C GLN A 70 0.76 9.04 19.96
N VAL A 71 -0.36 8.86 19.27
CA VAL A 71 -0.45 8.82 17.81
C VAL A 71 -1.74 9.50 17.35
N PRO A 72 -1.73 10.25 16.23
CA PRO A 72 -2.95 10.85 15.71
C PRO A 72 -4.03 9.80 15.44
N TRP A 73 -5.28 10.09 15.83
CA TRP A 73 -6.41 9.19 15.54
C TRP A 73 -6.59 8.91 14.05
N PHE A 74 -6.29 9.91 13.21
CA PHE A 74 -6.31 9.76 11.75
C PHE A 74 -5.42 8.61 11.26
N THR A 75 -4.28 8.39 11.91
CA THR A 75 -3.36 7.30 11.57
C THR A 75 -3.95 5.94 11.90
N ILE A 76 -4.55 5.80 13.08
CA ILE A 76 -5.26 4.59 13.48
C ILE A 76 -6.42 4.29 12.53
N ALA A 77 -7.22 5.31 12.19
CA ALA A 77 -8.35 5.17 11.27
C ALA A 77 -7.89 4.77 9.87
N THR A 78 -6.83 5.37 9.35
CA THR A 78 -6.26 5.07 8.02
C THR A 78 -5.76 3.62 7.96
N ILE A 79 -5.04 3.17 8.99
CA ILE A 79 -4.54 1.78 9.05
C ILE A 79 -5.71 0.78 9.14
N ALA A 80 -6.70 1.06 9.98
CA ALA A 80 -7.89 0.21 10.10
C ALA A 80 -8.65 0.13 8.78
N PHE A 81 -8.87 1.27 8.12
CA PHE A 81 -9.52 1.34 6.81
C PHE A 81 -8.76 0.53 5.75
N ALA A 82 -7.43 0.66 5.70
CA ALA A 82 -6.60 -0.10 4.77
C ALA A 82 -6.74 -1.62 4.98
N PHE A 83 -6.76 -2.11 6.23
CA PHE A 83 -6.96 -3.53 6.49
C PHE A 83 -8.38 -4.00 6.19
N LEU A 84 -9.39 -3.22 6.52
CA LEU A 84 -10.78 -3.56 6.16
C LEU A 84 -10.90 -3.69 4.64
N TYR A 85 -10.27 -2.79 3.87
CA TYR A 85 -10.31 -2.83 2.41
C TYR A 85 -9.64 -4.10 1.85
N ILE A 86 -8.55 -4.55 2.47
CA ILE A 86 -7.87 -5.80 2.10
C ILE A 86 -8.76 -7.01 2.41
N LEU A 87 -9.46 -7.01 3.56
CA LEU A 87 -10.29 -8.14 4.00
C LEU A 87 -11.57 -8.29 3.17
N ASN A 88 -12.25 -7.19 2.89
CA ASN A 88 -13.43 -7.19 2.05
C ASN A 88 -13.53 -5.86 1.27
N PRO A 89 -12.95 -5.79 0.06
CA PRO A 89 -12.99 -4.57 -0.74
C PRO A 89 -14.41 -4.17 -1.14
N PHE A 90 -15.36 -5.11 -1.15
CA PHE A 90 -16.74 -4.88 -1.55
C PHE A 90 -17.67 -4.49 -0.39
N ASP A 91 -17.30 -4.72 0.89
CA ASP A 91 -18.15 -4.35 2.05
C ASP A 91 -18.13 -2.85 2.37
N ILE A 92 -16.98 -2.21 2.14
CA ILE A 92 -16.75 -0.80 2.52
C ILE A 92 -17.40 0.15 1.52
N VAL A 93 -17.74 -0.35 0.34
CA VAL A 93 -18.41 0.39 -0.74
C VAL A 93 -19.86 -0.08 -0.86
N PRO A 94 -20.74 0.13 0.14
CA PRO A 94 -22.16 -0.08 -0.05
C PRO A 94 -22.72 1.12 -0.84
N ASP A 95 -23.05 0.87 -2.11
CA ASP A 95 -24.02 1.64 -2.91
C ASP A 95 -23.83 3.17 -3.08
N PHE A 96 -22.63 3.76 -2.98
CA PHE A 96 -22.58 5.23 -2.89
C PHE A 96 -22.63 6.03 -4.21
N ILE A 97 -22.10 5.61 -5.37
CA ILE A 97 -22.25 6.42 -6.61
C ILE A 97 -22.29 5.58 -7.89
N PRO A 98 -23.45 5.42 -8.55
CA PRO A 98 -23.51 5.01 -9.94
C PRO A 98 -22.76 6.04 -10.82
N GLY A 99 -21.55 5.70 -11.26
CA GLY A 99 -20.77 6.48 -12.24
C GLY A 99 -19.43 7.10 -11.77
N LEU A 100 -19.01 6.98 -10.50
CA LEU A 100 -17.76 7.59 -9.99
C LEU A 100 -17.01 6.77 -8.91
N GLY A 101 -17.17 5.44 -8.86
CA GLY A 101 -17.04 4.70 -7.58
C GLY A 101 -15.77 3.89 -7.26
N TYR A 102 -14.59 4.08 -7.89
CA TYR A 102 -13.41 3.25 -7.55
C TYR A 102 -12.06 3.99 -7.47
N ILE A 103 -11.89 5.05 -8.25
CA ILE A 103 -10.61 5.77 -8.33
C ILE A 103 -10.38 6.64 -7.08
N ASP A 104 -11.46 7.19 -6.50
CA ASP A 104 -11.38 8.10 -5.36
C ASP A 104 -10.91 7.38 -4.08
N ASP A 105 -11.45 6.19 -3.78
CA ASP A 105 -11.08 5.45 -2.56
C ASP A 105 -9.63 4.94 -2.58
N PHE A 106 -9.15 4.45 -3.73
CA PHE A 106 -7.75 4.02 -3.86
C PHE A 106 -6.79 5.21 -3.80
N ALA A 107 -7.18 6.36 -4.36
CA ALA A 107 -6.42 7.59 -4.24
C ALA A 107 -6.37 8.05 -2.77
N VAL A 108 -7.51 8.09 -2.08
CA VAL A 108 -7.59 8.46 -0.66
C VAL A 108 -6.74 7.51 0.20
N LEU A 109 -6.77 6.20 -0.05
CA LEU A 109 -5.93 5.23 0.65
C LEU A 109 -4.44 5.45 0.38
N THR A 110 -4.03 5.64 -0.88
CA THR A 110 -2.62 5.90 -1.21
C THR A 110 -2.13 7.24 -0.65
N PHE A 111 -2.96 8.28 -0.66
CA PHE A 111 -2.65 9.55 -0.02
C PHE A 111 -2.59 9.41 1.50
N GLY A 112 -3.56 8.74 2.11
CA GLY A 112 -3.60 8.48 3.55
C GLY A 112 -2.35 7.76 4.04
N LEU A 113 -1.94 6.69 3.36
CA LEU A 113 -0.70 5.96 3.67
C LEU A 113 0.54 6.86 3.64
N ARG A 114 0.58 7.83 2.73
CA ARG A 114 1.68 8.80 2.66
C ARG A 114 1.69 9.78 3.83
N PHE A 115 0.52 10.17 4.33
CA PHE A 115 0.42 11.09 5.47
C PHE A 115 0.82 10.43 6.79
N ILE A 116 0.60 9.11 6.91
CA ILE A 116 0.90 8.38 8.15
C ILE A 116 2.32 7.80 8.18
N GLU A 117 3.10 7.94 7.10
CA GLU A 117 4.46 7.36 6.99
C GLU A 117 5.36 7.77 8.16
N SER A 118 5.34 9.05 8.55
CA SER A 118 6.11 9.55 9.69
C SER A 118 5.65 8.95 11.02
N ASP A 119 4.36 8.70 11.19
CA ASP A 119 3.84 8.09 12.42
C ASP A 119 4.24 6.62 12.52
N LEU A 120 4.28 5.91 11.40
CA LEU A 120 4.77 4.54 11.33
C LEU A 120 6.27 4.45 11.69
N HIS A 121 7.07 5.42 11.25
CA HIS A 121 8.47 5.53 11.67
C HIS A 121 8.60 5.78 13.17
N ASN A 122 7.86 6.75 13.71
CA ASN A 122 7.86 7.02 15.15
C ASN A 122 7.49 5.79 15.99
N TYR A 123 6.53 4.99 15.52
CA TYR A 123 6.15 3.74 16.18
C TYR A 123 7.25 2.68 16.10
N LEU A 124 7.93 2.56 14.96
CA LEU A 124 9.07 1.64 14.82
C LEU A 124 10.22 2.02 15.76
N ASP A 125 10.58 3.30 15.81
CA ASP A 125 11.63 3.80 16.69
C ASP A 125 11.27 3.50 18.16
N TRP A 126 10.05 3.82 18.56
CA TRP A 126 9.51 3.47 19.88
C TRP A 126 9.60 1.96 20.14
N LYS A 127 9.27 1.11 19.17
CA LYS A 127 9.27 -0.34 19.33
C LYS A 127 10.68 -0.90 19.51
N LEU A 128 11.67 -0.36 18.81
CA LEU A 128 13.07 -0.73 18.93
C LEU A 128 13.61 -0.36 20.32
N GLU A 129 13.35 0.87 20.78
CA GLU A 129 13.73 1.32 22.13
C GLU A 129 13.14 0.43 23.23
N HIS A 130 11.88 0.01 23.07
CA HIS A 130 11.22 -0.83 24.08
C HIS A 130 11.68 -2.29 24.03
N ALA A 131 12.09 -2.81 22.86
CA ALA A 131 12.66 -4.15 22.76
C ALA A 131 14.04 -4.23 23.43
N GLU A 132 14.89 -3.21 23.25
CA GLU A 132 16.21 -3.13 23.90
C GLU A 132 16.09 -3.02 25.43
N ALA A 133 15.07 -2.32 25.94
CA ALA A 133 14.81 -2.20 27.37
C ALA A 133 14.36 -3.53 28.02
N GLU A 134 13.59 -4.36 27.30
CA GLU A 134 13.17 -5.69 27.77
C GLU A 134 14.33 -6.71 27.79
N GLU A 135 15.28 -6.63 26.85
CA GLU A 135 16.46 -7.52 26.84
C GLU A 135 17.52 -7.14 27.88
N ALA A 136 17.53 -5.88 28.33
CA ALA A 136 18.46 -5.37 29.35
C ALA A 136 18.01 -5.64 30.80
N THR A 137 16.84 -6.24 31.02
CA THR A 137 16.24 -6.49 32.34
C THR A 137 16.17 -7.98 32.67
#